data_AF-A0A7Z1TJY8-F1
#
_entry.id   AF-A0A7Z1TJY8-F1
#
_cell.length_a   1.000
_cell.length_b   1.000
_cell.length_c   1.000
_cell.angle_alpha   90.00
_cell.angle_beta   90.00
_cell.angle_gamma   90.00
#
_symmetry.space_group_name_H-M   'P 1'
#
loop_
_entity.id
_entity.type
_entity.pdbx_description
1 polymer ?
#
loop_
_entity_poly.entity_id
_entity_poly.type
_entity_poly.pdbx_seq_one_letter_code
_entity_poly.pdbx_strand_id
1 'polypeptide(L)'
;MRKLLLMAGLAALVSGCGEKGDFEKAINAKLSQSKLCYSLQDNDIVFNKGFPIKVNRGYRSTGYSASDEILKGLVEQGLLTVSQQVNGFSSVDVLEVTDKGQEVEFWNRENGACVGRRAVDEIKEWTEPGNGGQKVVRVSYTWKLVDVPGWIDKKAFVGVKGMNEPADGAMNLFKTSNGWKAN
;
A
#
# COMPACT_ATOMS: atom_id res chain seq x y z
N MET A 1 -3.24 66.20 -23.52
CA MET A 1 -2.18 65.26 -23.08
C MET A 1 -2.36 65.05 -21.58
N ARG A 2 -2.46 63.88 -20.95
CA ARG A 2 -2.33 62.47 -21.32
C ARG A 2 -3.10 61.72 -20.20
N LYS A 3 -4.12 60.91 -20.53
CA LYS A 3 -4.84 60.07 -19.55
C LYS A 3 -3.89 58.98 -19.05
N LEU A 4 -3.65 58.92 -17.74
CA LEU A 4 -2.95 57.79 -17.11
C LEU A 4 -4.00 56.72 -16.76
N LEU A 5 -4.18 55.77 -17.69
CA LEU A 5 -4.84 54.51 -17.43
C LEU A 5 -3.83 53.59 -16.74
N LEU A 6 -3.93 53.44 -15.42
CA LEU A 6 -3.23 52.40 -14.68
C LEU A 6 -4.04 51.10 -14.80
N MET A 7 -3.60 50.26 -15.73
CA MET A 7 -3.89 48.83 -15.76
C MET A 7 -3.34 48.17 -14.48
N ALA A 8 -4.21 47.88 -13.51
CA ALA A 8 -3.99 46.79 -12.58
C ALA A 8 -4.57 45.54 -13.28
N GLY A 9 -3.77 44.64 -13.82
CA GLY A 9 -2.79 43.87 -13.06
C GLY A 9 -3.48 42.56 -12.70
N LEU A 10 -3.46 41.63 -13.65
CA LEU A 10 -4.03 40.28 -13.60
C LEU A 10 -3.75 39.65 -12.22
N ALA A 11 -4.80 39.44 -11.41
CA ALA A 11 -4.67 38.69 -10.18
C ALA A 11 -4.22 37.26 -10.53
N ALA A 12 -3.11 36.84 -9.95
CA ALA A 12 -2.44 35.59 -10.23
C ALA A 12 -3.37 34.39 -9.99
N LEU A 13 -3.53 33.56 -11.01
CA LEU A 13 -4.05 32.19 -10.89
C LEU A 13 -3.03 31.35 -10.13
N VAL A 14 -3.09 31.36 -8.79
CA VAL A 14 -2.36 30.40 -7.94
C VAL A 14 -3.31 29.83 -6.89
N SER A 15 -4.31 29.06 -7.32
CA SER A 15 -5.11 28.22 -6.41
C SER A 15 -5.07 26.73 -6.75
N GLY A 16 -4.33 26.32 -7.79
CA GLY A 16 -4.28 24.93 -8.25
C GLY A 16 -3.32 23.98 -7.50
N CYS A 17 -2.50 24.47 -6.58
CA CYS A 17 -1.49 23.66 -5.85
C CYS A 17 -1.61 23.69 -4.32
N GLY A 18 -2.67 24.29 -3.76
CA GLY A 18 -2.84 24.38 -2.31
C GLY A 18 -3.40 23.09 -1.72
N GLU A 19 -4.68 22.82 -1.98
CA GLU A 19 -5.40 21.74 -1.29
C GLU A 19 -5.00 20.34 -1.74
N LYS A 20 -4.73 20.15 -3.04
CA LYS A 20 -4.31 18.86 -3.60
C LYS A 20 -3.03 18.33 -2.94
N GLY A 21 -2.04 19.21 -2.75
CA GLY A 21 -0.77 18.87 -2.09
C GLY A 21 -0.93 18.59 -0.60
N ASP A 22 -1.79 19.35 0.10
CA ASP A 22 -2.08 19.09 1.51
C ASP A 22 -2.80 17.75 1.72
N PHE A 23 -3.73 17.39 0.83
CA PHE A 23 -4.41 16.10 0.85
C PHE A 23 -3.44 14.95 0.62
N GLU A 24 -2.61 15.06 -0.42
CA GLU A 24 -1.57 14.08 -0.72
C GLU A 24 -0.66 13.86 0.49
N LYS A 25 -0.19 14.94 1.12
CA LYS A 25 0.64 14.86 2.33
C LYS A 25 -0.08 14.16 3.48
N ALA A 26 -1.34 14.50 3.74
CA ALA A 26 -2.13 13.91 4.81
C ALA A 26 -2.39 12.41 4.59
N ILE A 27 -2.72 12.02 3.35
CA ILE A 27 -2.94 10.62 2.97
C ILE A 27 -1.63 9.85 3.03
N ASN A 28 -0.54 10.38 2.47
CA ASN A 28 0.77 9.73 2.51
C ASN A 28 1.28 9.54 3.95
N ALA A 29 0.99 10.48 4.87
CA ALA A 29 1.32 10.30 6.29
C ALA A 29 0.59 9.12 6.94
N LYS A 30 -0.59 8.74 6.43
CA LYS A 30 -1.31 7.53 6.86
C LYS A 30 -0.81 6.28 6.13
N LEU A 31 -0.66 6.35 4.81
CA LEU A 31 -0.22 5.24 3.99
C LEU A 31 1.23 4.81 4.30
N SER A 32 2.06 5.73 4.77
CA SER A 32 3.46 5.43 5.09
C SER A 32 3.67 4.68 6.41
N GLN A 33 2.63 4.58 7.25
CA GLN A 33 2.73 3.94 8.57
C GLN A 33 2.95 2.43 8.50
N SER A 34 2.61 1.79 7.38
CA SER A 34 2.83 0.36 7.22
C SER A 34 3.30 -0.01 5.82
N LYS A 35 4.17 -1.01 5.77
CA LYS A 35 4.51 -1.71 4.53
C LYS A 35 3.41 -2.70 4.20
N LEU A 36 3.27 -3.00 2.91
CA LEU A 36 2.42 -4.08 2.46
C LEU A 36 3.23 -5.38 2.50
N CYS A 37 2.87 -6.29 3.40
CA CYS A 37 3.63 -7.51 3.64
C CYS A 37 2.72 -8.73 3.70
N TYR A 38 3.26 -9.87 3.31
CA TYR A 38 2.79 -11.17 3.77
C TYR A 38 3.44 -11.46 5.12
N SER A 39 2.62 -11.59 6.16
CA SER A 39 3.07 -11.81 7.53
C SER A 39 2.29 -12.95 8.16
N LEU A 40 2.97 -13.70 9.01
CA LEU A 40 2.38 -14.71 9.88
C LEU A 40 1.97 -14.09 11.21
N GLN A 41 1.27 -14.88 12.03
CA GLN A 41 0.99 -14.53 13.43
C GLN A 41 2.29 -14.36 14.23
N ASP A 42 3.27 -15.22 13.98
CA ASP A 42 4.63 -15.10 14.51
C ASP A 42 5.63 -15.07 13.35
N ASN A 43 6.29 -13.93 13.19
CA ASN A 43 7.26 -13.69 12.13
C ASN A 43 8.71 -13.92 12.56
N ASP A 44 8.99 -14.21 13.85
CA ASP A 44 10.35 -14.43 14.39
C ASP A 44 10.92 -15.79 13.96
N ILE A 45 10.86 -16.02 12.66
CA ILE A 45 11.41 -17.16 11.95
C ILE A 45 12.76 -16.71 11.45
N VAL A 46 13.80 -17.42 11.88
CA VAL A 46 15.13 -17.24 11.34
C VAL A 46 15.11 -17.59 9.86
N PHE A 47 15.34 -16.61 8.98
CA PHE A 47 15.38 -16.85 7.54
C PHE A 47 16.35 -17.99 7.21
N ASN A 48 15.95 -18.88 6.31
CA ASN A 48 16.66 -20.12 5.93
C ASN A 48 16.92 -21.17 7.03
N LYS A 49 16.56 -20.93 8.31
CA LYS A 49 16.70 -21.92 9.39
C LYS A 49 15.38 -22.33 10.04
N GLY A 50 14.36 -21.46 9.95
CA GLY A 50 13.03 -21.72 10.48
C GLY A 50 12.07 -22.33 9.46
N PHE A 51 12.48 -22.49 8.20
CA PHE A 51 11.70 -23.17 7.16
C PHE A 51 12.06 -24.67 7.11
N PRO A 52 11.10 -25.54 6.70
CA PRO A 52 9.73 -25.22 6.31
C PRO A 52 8.83 -24.88 7.51
N ILE A 53 7.81 -24.04 7.27
CA ILE A 53 6.82 -23.65 8.30
C ILE A 53 5.43 -24.15 7.95
N LYS A 54 4.66 -24.52 8.97
CA LYS A 54 3.26 -24.92 8.82
C LYS A 54 2.36 -23.74 9.17
N VAL A 55 1.49 -23.35 8.24
CA VAL A 55 0.50 -22.31 8.44
C VAL A 55 -0.90 -22.90 8.31
N ASN A 56 -1.79 -22.50 9.22
CA ASN A 56 -3.19 -22.91 9.12
C ASN A 56 -3.77 -22.34 7.84
N ARG A 57 -4.47 -23.18 7.08
CA ARG A 57 -5.23 -22.71 5.93
C ARG A 57 -6.41 -21.90 6.45
N GLY A 58 -6.26 -20.57 6.45
CA GLY A 58 -7.30 -19.66 6.91
C GLY A 58 -8.58 -19.82 6.08
N TYR A 59 -9.72 -19.50 6.69
CA TYR A 59 -10.97 -19.30 5.97
C TYR A 59 -10.75 -18.16 4.95
N ARG A 60 -10.60 -18.51 3.67
CA ARG A 60 -10.53 -17.55 2.58
C ARG A 60 -11.95 -17.02 2.35
N SER A 61 -12.31 -15.98 3.09
CA SER A 61 -13.50 -15.19 2.78
C SER A 61 -13.44 -14.79 1.31
N THR A 62 -14.55 -14.90 0.59
CA THR A 62 -14.60 -14.49 -0.83
C THR A 62 -14.19 -13.02 -0.93
N GLY A 63 -13.18 -12.73 -1.75
CA GLY A 63 -12.67 -11.37 -1.93
C GLY A 63 -11.15 -11.28 -2.12
N TYR A 64 -10.66 -10.07 -2.33
CA TYR A 64 -9.25 -9.76 -2.50
C TYR A 64 -8.51 -9.79 -1.16
N SER A 65 -7.43 -10.58 -1.06
CA SER A 65 -6.48 -10.57 0.05
C SER A 65 -5.11 -10.16 -0.47
N ALA A 66 -4.60 -9.02 -0.01
CA ALA A 66 -3.26 -8.59 -0.41
C ALA A 66 -2.18 -9.58 0.04
N SER A 67 -2.38 -10.23 1.20
CA SER A 67 -1.47 -11.25 1.71
C SER A 67 -1.41 -12.46 0.77
N ASP A 68 -2.56 -12.94 0.30
CA ASP A 68 -2.65 -14.10 -0.61
C ASP A 68 -1.99 -13.80 -1.96
N GLU A 69 -2.17 -12.59 -2.50
CA GLU A 69 -1.53 -12.19 -3.75
C GLU A 69 -0.01 -12.03 -3.63
N ILE A 70 0.48 -11.59 -2.46
CA ILE A 70 1.93 -11.58 -2.18
C ILE A 70 2.46 -13.01 -2.10
N LEU A 71 1.78 -13.90 -1.38
CA LEU A 71 2.18 -15.30 -1.28
C LEU A 71 2.20 -15.97 -2.65
N LYS A 72 1.18 -15.72 -3.47
CA LYS A 72 1.11 -16.18 -4.85
C LYS A 72 2.30 -15.66 -5.67
N GLY A 73 2.64 -14.38 -5.55
CA GLY A 73 3.80 -13.83 -6.27
C GLY A 73 5.14 -14.40 -5.81
N LEU A 74 5.32 -14.67 -4.52
CA LEU A 74 6.50 -15.38 -4.01
C LEU A 74 6.62 -16.78 -4.64
N VAL A 75 5.50 -17.49 -4.81
CA VAL A 75 5.45 -18.81 -5.46
C VAL A 75 5.70 -18.71 -6.98
N GLU A 76 5.03 -17.79 -7.67
CA GLU A 76 5.18 -17.60 -9.12
C GLU A 76 6.60 -17.16 -9.50
N GLN A 77 7.25 -16.36 -8.66
CA GLN A 77 8.66 -16.01 -8.84
C GLN A 77 9.61 -17.16 -8.48
N GLY A 78 9.11 -18.19 -7.80
CA GLY A 78 9.89 -19.35 -7.37
C GLY A 78 10.79 -19.08 -6.17
N LEU A 79 10.42 -18.16 -5.29
CA LEU A 79 11.12 -17.90 -4.01
C LEU A 79 10.63 -18.81 -2.88
N LEU A 80 9.41 -19.32 -3.02
CA LEU A 80 8.76 -20.15 -2.01
C LEU A 80 7.91 -21.23 -2.70
N THR A 81 7.78 -22.39 -2.08
CA THR A 81 6.79 -23.41 -2.47
C THR A 81 5.73 -23.55 -1.39
N VAL A 82 4.52 -23.90 -1.81
CA VAL A 82 3.40 -24.21 -0.93
C VAL A 82 2.97 -25.64 -1.19
N SER A 83 3.12 -26.51 -0.21
CA SER A 83 2.61 -27.87 -0.25
C SER A 83 1.55 -28.08 0.83
N GLN A 84 0.68 -29.07 0.66
CA GLN A 84 -0.35 -29.37 1.66
C GLN A 84 0.03 -30.61 2.46
N GLN A 85 -0.11 -30.52 3.78
CA GLN A 85 -0.02 -31.67 4.66
C GLN A 85 -1.35 -31.89 5.39
N VAL A 86 -1.74 -33.16 5.48
CA VAL A 86 -2.87 -33.58 6.32
C VAL A 86 -2.49 -33.37 7.78
N ASN A 87 -3.37 -32.73 8.55
CA ASN A 87 -3.23 -32.49 9.98
C ASN A 87 -4.53 -32.89 10.69
N GLY A 88 -4.67 -34.18 10.98
CA GLY A 88 -5.91 -34.76 11.48
C GLY A 88 -7.06 -34.63 10.47
N PHE A 89 -8.19 -34.04 10.90
CA PHE A 89 -9.35 -33.75 10.04
C PHE A 89 -9.19 -32.47 9.20
N SER A 90 -8.05 -31.79 9.30
CA SER A 90 -7.75 -30.53 8.61
C SER A 90 -6.55 -30.66 7.68
N SER A 91 -6.29 -29.62 6.87
CA SER A 91 -5.04 -29.48 6.11
C SER A 91 -4.32 -28.20 6.53
N VAL A 92 -3.00 -28.27 6.56
CA VAL A 92 -2.11 -27.12 6.74
C VAL A 92 -1.32 -26.90 5.46
N ASP A 93 -1.05 -25.64 5.16
CA ASP A 93 -0.12 -25.28 4.10
C ASP A 93 1.29 -25.28 4.70
N VAL A 94 2.23 -25.91 4.02
CA VAL A 94 3.65 -25.96 4.36
C VAL A 94 4.37 -25.05 3.40
N LEU A 95 4.96 -23.99 3.93
CA LEU A 95 5.72 -23.01 3.18
C LEU A 95 7.19 -23.37 3.29
N GLU A 96 7.88 -23.45 2.15
CA GLU A 96 9.30 -23.80 2.09
C GLU A 96 10.05 -22.85 1.15
N VAL A 97 11.19 -22.33 1.62
CA VAL A 97 12.03 -21.42 0.83
C VAL A 97 12.81 -22.24 -0.19
N THR A 98 12.76 -21.85 -1.46
CA THR A 98 13.55 -22.48 -2.54
C THR A 98 15.00 -22.02 -2.50
N ASP A 99 15.91 -22.71 -3.19
CA ASP A 99 17.31 -22.26 -3.33
C ASP A 99 17.40 -20.81 -3.86
N LYS A 100 16.59 -20.47 -4.88
CA LYS A 100 16.45 -19.10 -5.39
C LYS A 100 15.94 -18.11 -4.33
N GLY A 101 15.00 -18.57 -3.50
CA GLY A 101 14.52 -17.83 -2.35
C GLY A 101 15.62 -17.57 -1.32
N GLN A 102 16.53 -18.52 -1.09
CA GLN A 102 17.63 -18.35 -0.15
C GLN A 102 18.64 -17.30 -0.60
N GLU A 103 18.83 -17.12 -1.92
CA GLU A 103 19.71 -16.11 -2.51
C GLU A 103 19.23 -14.68 -2.27
N VAL A 104 17.94 -14.49 -2.00
CA VAL A 104 17.34 -13.17 -1.76
C VAL A 104 16.69 -13.16 -0.39
N GLU A 105 17.25 -12.42 0.56
CA GLU A 105 16.71 -12.32 1.94
C GLU A 105 15.36 -11.56 1.97
N PHE A 106 14.31 -12.19 1.45
CA PHE A 106 12.99 -11.59 1.25
C PHE A 106 12.15 -11.57 2.53
N TRP A 107 12.54 -12.34 3.55
CA TRP A 107 11.84 -12.43 4.84
C TRP A 107 12.49 -11.54 5.90
N ASN A 108 11.68 -10.71 6.55
CA ASN A 108 12.07 -9.97 7.73
C ASN A 108 11.35 -10.52 8.98
N ARG A 109 12.07 -10.63 10.10
CA ARG A 109 11.51 -11.21 11.34
C ARG A 109 10.42 -10.39 12.00
N GLU A 110 10.39 -9.08 11.75
CA GLU A 110 9.38 -8.20 12.35
C GLU A 110 8.11 -8.15 11.48
N ASN A 111 8.27 -8.15 10.15
CA ASN A 111 7.19 -7.82 9.22
C ASN A 111 6.83 -8.92 8.21
N GLY A 112 7.63 -9.99 8.13
CA GLY A 112 7.51 -11.02 7.09
C GLY A 112 8.06 -10.56 5.74
N ALA A 113 7.40 -10.96 4.65
CA ALA A 113 7.81 -10.63 3.29
C ALA A 113 7.09 -9.38 2.77
N CYS A 114 7.78 -8.24 2.75
CA CYS A 114 7.22 -6.96 2.34
C CYS A 114 7.49 -6.64 0.87
N VAL A 115 6.47 -6.16 0.16
CA VAL A 115 6.54 -5.86 -1.29
C VAL A 115 6.55 -4.38 -1.62
N GLY A 116 6.61 -3.53 -0.60
CA GLY A 116 6.70 -2.07 -0.74
C GLY A 116 5.79 -1.35 0.24
N ARG A 117 5.63 -0.05 0.03
CA ARG A 117 4.79 0.84 0.83
C ARG A 117 3.81 1.56 -0.09
N ARG A 118 2.59 1.80 0.38
CA ARG A 118 1.64 2.58 -0.42
C ARG A 118 2.04 4.05 -0.43
N ALA A 119 1.94 4.67 -1.58
CA ALA A 119 2.01 6.12 -1.73
C ALA A 119 0.96 6.58 -2.74
N VAL A 120 0.42 7.76 -2.50
CA VAL A 120 -0.45 8.44 -3.46
C VAL A 120 0.29 8.58 -4.79
N ASP A 121 -0.40 8.22 -5.86
CA ASP A 121 0.02 8.45 -7.23
C ASP A 121 -0.68 9.70 -7.78
N GLU A 122 -1.98 9.84 -7.53
CA GLU A 122 -2.73 11.03 -7.94
C GLU A 122 -3.97 11.27 -7.05
N ILE A 123 -4.20 12.51 -6.63
CA ILE A 123 -5.52 12.92 -6.11
C ILE A 123 -6.48 13.20 -7.29
N LYS A 124 -7.62 12.52 -7.32
CA LYS A 124 -8.61 12.60 -8.41
C LYS A 124 -9.65 13.68 -8.15
N GLU A 125 -10.32 13.60 -7.01
CA GLU A 125 -11.42 14.50 -6.64
C GLU A 125 -11.62 14.50 -5.13
N TRP A 126 -12.35 15.49 -4.62
CA TRP A 126 -12.78 15.54 -3.24
C TRP A 126 -14.14 16.21 -3.10
N THR A 127 -14.85 15.87 -2.02
CA THR A 127 -16.10 16.55 -1.67
C THR A 127 -15.81 17.91 -1.04
N GLU A 128 -16.72 18.87 -1.20
CA GLU A 128 -16.68 20.12 -0.45
C GLU A 128 -17.10 19.91 1.01
N PRO A 129 -16.46 20.59 1.99
CA PRO A 129 -16.84 20.49 3.39
C PRO A 129 -18.21 21.14 3.61
N GLY A 130 -19.08 20.49 4.39
CA GLY A 130 -20.37 21.08 4.78
C GLY A 130 -20.22 22.29 5.72
N ASN A 131 -21.31 23.03 5.92
CA ASN A 131 -21.38 24.23 6.77
C ASN A 131 -21.34 23.95 8.30
N GLY A 132 -21.04 22.71 8.70
CA GLY A 132 -20.96 22.32 10.11
C GLY A 132 -19.65 22.74 10.78
N GLY A 133 -19.52 22.49 12.08
CA GLY A 133 -18.33 22.86 12.85
C GLY A 133 -17.07 22.08 12.44
N GLN A 134 -17.18 20.77 12.19
CA GLN A 134 -16.06 19.95 11.73
C GLN A 134 -16.03 19.92 10.20
N LYS A 135 -14.91 20.36 9.61
CA LYS A 135 -14.69 20.26 8.17
C LYS A 135 -14.11 18.89 7.85
N VAL A 136 -14.88 18.10 7.11
CA VAL A 136 -14.50 16.77 6.62
C VAL A 136 -14.66 16.76 5.11
N VAL A 137 -13.66 16.22 4.42
CA VAL A 137 -13.73 15.97 2.98
C VAL A 137 -13.45 14.51 2.72
N ARG A 138 -14.17 13.90 1.78
CA ARG A 138 -13.82 12.60 1.23
C ARG A 138 -12.98 12.82 -0.01
N VAL A 139 -11.75 12.33 0.00
CA VAL A 139 -10.81 12.45 -1.11
C VAL A 139 -10.69 11.11 -1.82
N SER A 140 -10.94 11.11 -3.13
CA SER A 140 -10.68 9.98 -4.03
C SER A 140 -9.30 10.16 -4.68
N TYR A 141 -8.51 9.10 -4.70
CA TYR A 141 -7.12 9.12 -5.19
C TYR A 141 -6.72 7.77 -5.78
N THR A 142 -5.65 7.75 -6.57
CA THR A 142 -4.94 6.52 -6.93
C THR A 142 -3.67 6.39 -6.10
N TRP A 143 -3.24 5.16 -5.84
CA TRP A 143 -2.00 4.86 -5.11
C TRP A 143 -1.22 3.75 -5.80
N LYS A 144 0.09 3.76 -5.61
CA LYS A 144 1.01 2.71 -6.08
C LYS A 144 1.93 2.26 -4.95
N LEU A 145 2.58 1.13 -5.17
CA LEU A 145 3.67 0.67 -4.33
C LEU A 145 4.94 1.43 -4.70
N VAL A 146 5.53 2.05 -3.70
CA VAL A 146 6.87 2.63 -3.73
C VAL A 146 7.77 1.79 -2.82
N ASP A 147 9.09 2.04 -2.90
CA ASP A 147 10.08 1.29 -2.13
C ASP A 147 9.99 -0.24 -2.36
N VAL A 148 9.61 -0.63 -3.59
CA VAL A 148 9.49 -2.03 -4.02
C VAL A 148 10.90 -2.65 -4.02
N PRO A 149 11.13 -3.73 -3.26
CA PRO A 149 12.44 -4.37 -3.22
C PRO A 149 12.95 -4.81 -4.59
N GLY A 150 14.26 -4.68 -4.83
CA GLY A 150 14.88 -5.02 -6.12
C GLY A 150 14.83 -6.50 -6.48
N TRP A 151 14.57 -7.39 -5.50
CA TRP A 151 14.37 -8.81 -5.75
C TRP A 151 13.00 -9.12 -6.38
N ILE A 152 12.06 -8.19 -6.44
CA ILE A 152 10.71 -8.44 -6.99
C ILE A 152 10.73 -8.37 -8.52
N ASP A 153 10.34 -9.49 -9.14
CA ASP A 153 9.86 -9.51 -10.51
C ASP A 153 8.38 -9.12 -10.52
N LYS A 154 8.09 -7.89 -10.93
CA LYS A 154 6.72 -7.37 -10.93
C LYS A 154 5.74 -8.20 -11.78
N LYS A 155 6.23 -9.01 -12.73
CA LYS A 155 5.40 -9.92 -13.52
C LYS A 155 4.84 -11.09 -12.71
N ALA A 156 5.55 -11.52 -11.67
CA ALA A 156 5.06 -12.53 -10.73
C ALA A 156 4.08 -11.94 -9.70
N PHE A 157 4.09 -10.62 -9.50
CA PHE A 157 3.25 -9.94 -8.50
C PHE A 157 2.07 -9.17 -9.13
N VAL A 158 1.57 -9.61 -10.29
CA VAL A 158 0.49 -8.92 -11.03
C VAL A 158 -0.81 -8.79 -10.24
N GLY A 159 -1.09 -9.72 -9.34
CA GLY A 159 -2.27 -9.67 -8.46
C GLY A 159 -2.15 -8.66 -7.32
N VAL A 160 -0.95 -8.16 -7.03
CA VAL A 160 -0.75 -7.16 -5.97
C VAL A 160 -1.14 -5.78 -6.50
N LYS A 161 -2.24 -5.23 -5.97
CA LYS A 161 -2.71 -3.88 -6.30
C LYS A 161 -1.62 -2.84 -6.03
N GLY A 162 -1.45 -1.90 -6.95
CA GLY A 162 -0.42 -0.87 -6.87
C GLY A 162 0.97 -1.33 -7.32
N MET A 163 1.19 -2.60 -7.68
CA MET A 163 2.51 -3.10 -8.11
C MET A 163 2.88 -2.63 -9.53
N ASN A 164 2.00 -2.91 -10.49
CA ASN A 164 2.19 -2.59 -11.91
C ASN A 164 1.37 -1.37 -12.34
N GLU A 165 0.16 -1.24 -11.80
CA GLU A 165 -0.76 -0.16 -12.11
C GLU A 165 -1.25 0.50 -10.81
N PRO A 166 -1.51 1.82 -10.82
CA PRO A 166 -2.14 2.49 -9.69
C PRO A 166 -3.50 1.87 -9.36
N ALA A 167 -3.81 1.75 -8.07
CA ALA A 167 -5.08 1.26 -7.59
C ALA A 167 -5.89 2.39 -6.95
N ASP A 168 -7.21 2.28 -7.02
CA ASP A 168 -8.10 3.27 -6.43
C ASP A 168 -8.06 3.24 -4.89
N GLY A 169 -8.21 4.41 -4.30
CA GLY A 169 -8.33 4.64 -2.88
C GLY A 169 -9.27 5.80 -2.59
N ALA A 170 -9.87 5.78 -1.40
CA ALA A 170 -10.62 6.91 -0.90
C ALA A 170 -10.40 7.03 0.61
N MET A 171 -10.31 8.26 1.12
CA MET A 171 -10.05 8.51 2.53
C MET A 171 -10.75 9.78 2.98
N ASN A 172 -11.30 9.76 4.19
CA ASN A 172 -11.85 10.96 4.80
C ASN A 172 -10.71 11.73 5.49
N LEU A 173 -10.61 13.02 5.19
CA LEU A 173 -9.67 13.92 5.81
C LEU A 173 -10.39 14.95 6.68
N PHE A 174 -9.81 15.23 7.83
CA PHE A 174 -10.34 16.16 8.82
C PHE A 174 -9.48 17.40 8.87
N LYS A 175 -10.08 18.59 8.78
CA LYS A 175 -9.34 19.84 8.94
C LYS A 175 -9.07 20.07 10.42
N THR A 176 -7.81 20.32 10.74
CA THR A 176 -7.36 20.73 12.07
C THR A 176 -6.64 22.07 11.98
N SER A 177 -6.31 22.68 13.13
CA SER A 177 -5.45 23.87 13.17
C SER A 177 -4.06 23.63 12.57
N ASN A 178 -3.61 22.36 12.52
CA ASN A 178 -2.33 21.94 11.95
C ASN A 178 -2.44 21.44 10.49
N GLY A 179 -3.55 21.71 9.81
CA GLY A 179 -3.81 21.24 8.44
C GLY A 179 -4.70 19.99 8.38
N TRP A 180 -4.71 19.34 7.23
CA TRP A 180 -5.52 18.14 6.97
C TRP A 180 -4.89 16.90 7.59
N LYS A 181 -5.73 16.01 8.16
CA LYS A 181 -5.30 14.73 8.73
C LYS A 181 -6.20 13.60 8.28
N ALA A 182 -5.59 12.47 7.97
CA ALA A 182 -6.25 11.18 7.79
C ALA A 182 -6.42 10.48 9.15
N ASN A 183 -7.56 9.80 9.34
CA ASN A 183 -7.77 8.90 10.49
C ASN A 183 -7.32 7.47 10.14
#